data_AF-A0A3C1HE37-F1
#
_entry.id   AF-A0A3C1HE37-F1
#
_cell.length_a   1.000
_cell.length_b   1.000
_cell.length_c   1.000
_cell.angle_alpha   90.00
_cell.angle_beta   90.00
_cell.angle_gamma   90.00
#
_symmetry.space_group_name_H-M   'P 1'
#
loop_
_entity.id
_entity.type
_entity.pdbx_description
1 polymer ?
#
loop_
_entity_poly.entity_id
_entity_poly.type
_entity_poly.pdbx_seq_one_letter_code
_entity_poly.pdbx_strand_id
1 'polypeptide(L)' 'TPLRAQVALEAIKGDAILKEMPLVRQTRLSVTPLTPRQFTRVLELGETRIAR' A
#
# COMPACT_ATOMS: atom_id res chain seq x y z
N THR A 1 -2.29 -13.55 -6.80
CA THR A 1 -3.69 -13.49 -6.31
C THR A 1 -4.09 -12.04 -6.19
N PRO A 2 -5.26 -11.62 -6.72
CA PRO A 2 -5.75 -10.25 -6.53
C PRO A 2 -6.02 -9.97 -5.04
N LEU A 3 -6.09 -8.69 -4.67
CA LEU A 3 -6.51 -8.29 -3.32
C LEU A 3 -7.99 -8.66 -3.11
N ARG A 4 -8.35 -9.15 -1.92
CA ARG A 4 -9.74 -9.47 -1.56
C ARG A 4 -10.60 -8.22 -1.41
N ALA A 5 -10.01 -7.15 -0.87
CA ALA A 5 -10.65 -5.85 -0.71
C ALA A 5 -9.88 -4.77 -1.48
N GLN A 6 -10.61 -3.84 -2.10
CA GLN A 6 -9.99 -2.65 -2.69
C GLN A 6 -9.44 -1.74 -1.59
N VAL A 7 -8.19 -1.33 -1.74
CA VAL A 7 -7.55 -0.36 -0.84
C VAL A 7 -7.69 1.03 -1.46
N ALA A 8 -8.60 1.83 -0.92
CA ALA A 8 -8.83 3.19 -1.39
C ALA A 8 -7.63 4.11 -1.11
N LEU A 9 -7.36 5.05 -2.02
CA LEU A 9 -6.24 6.00 -1.86
C LEU A 9 -6.33 6.83 -0.58
N GLU A 10 -7.54 7.17 -0.14
CA GLU A 10 -7.75 7.92 1.11
C GLU A 10 -7.34 7.12 2.35
N ALA A 11 -7.57 5.80 2.35
CA ALA A 11 -7.07 4.93 3.40
C ALA A 11 -5.53 4.89 3.42
N ILE A 12 -4.89 4.90 2.24
CA ILE A 12 -3.44 4.93 2.10
C ILE A 12 -2.85 6.25 2.64
N LYS A 13 -3.48 7.39 2.32
CA LYS A 13 -3.03 8.72 2.80
C LYS A 13 -3.23 8.90 4.31
N GLY A 14 -4.29 8.31 4.87
CA GLY A 14 -4.60 8.39 6.30
C GLY A 14 -3.77 7.46 7.18
N ASP A 15 -3.14 6.43 6.62
CA ASP A 15 -2.38 5.44 7.39
C ASP A 15 -0.96 5.92 7.73
N ALA A 16 -0.60 5.84 9.01
CA ALA A 16 0.66 6.37 9.53
C ALA A 16 1.92 5.69 8.95
N ILE A 17 1.83 4.44 8.50
CA ILE A 17 2.94 3.68 7.89
C ILE A 17 3.06 4.01 6.40
N LEU A 18 1.91 4.26 5.75
CA LEU A 18 1.80 4.39 4.30
C LEU A 18 1.94 5.83 3.79
N LYS A 19 1.56 6.84 4.59
CA LYS A 19 1.59 8.26 4.19
C LYS A 19 2.97 8.78 3.74
N GLU A 20 4.03 8.12 4.17
CA GLU A 20 5.42 8.49 3.86
C GLU A 20 5.93 7.87 2.55
N MET A 21 5.19 6.94 1.94
CA MET A 21 5.66 6.22 0.76
C MET A 21 5.71 7.11 -0.49
N PRO A 22 6.60 6.82 -1.47
CA PRO A 22 6.72 7.63 -2.69
C PRO A 22 5.42 7.78 -3.47
N LEU A 23 4.55 6.76 -3.49
CA LEU A 23 3.23 6.81 -4.13
C LEU A 23 2.35 8.00 -3.67
N VAL A 24 2.45 8.37 -2.39
CA VAL A 24 1.66 9.46 -1.81
C VAL A 24 2.29 10.82 -2.11
N ARG A 25 3.62 10.88 -2.22
CA ARG A 25 4.39 12.13 -2.31
C ARG A 25 4.81 12.51 -3.72
N GLN A 26 4.93 11.54 -4.63
CA GLN A 26 5.46 11.72 -5.97
C GLN A 26 4.41 11.32 -7.00
N THR A 27 3.51 12.25 -7.30
CA THR A 27 2.29 12.02 -8.11
C THR A 27 2.55 11.55 -9.54
N ARG A 28 3.74 11.78 -10.10
CA ARG A 28 4.11 11.43 -11.48
C ARG A 28 4.99 10.19 -11.58
N LEU A 29 5.26 9.51 -10.46
CA LEU A 29 6.09 8.31 -10.46
C LEU A 29 5.21 7.06 -10.54
N SER A 30 5.16 6.44 -11.72
CA SER A 30 4.30 5.27 -11.97
C SER A 30 4.81 3.98 -11.32
N VAL A 31 6.09 3.91 -10.96
CA VAL A 31 6.70 2.74 -10.31
C VAL A 31 7.40 3.22 -9.04
N THR A 32 6.92 2.77 -7.90
CA THR A 32 7.40 3.22 -6.60
C THR A 32 7.96 2.06 -5.79
N PRO A 33 9.13 2.21 -5.16
CA PRO A 33 9.61 1.21 -4.21
C PRO A 33 8.73 1.20 -2.95
N LEU A 34 8.56 0.04 -2.33
CA LEU A 34 7.95 -0.13 -1.02
C LEU A 34 8.93 -0.80 -0.07
N THR A 35 8.88 -0.38 1.19
CA THR A 35 9.52 -1.14 2.27
C THR A 35 8.71 -2.41 2.59
N PRO A 36 9.34 -3.44 3.20
CA PRO A 36 8.60 -4.63 3.63
C PRO A 36 7.42 -4.32 4.55
N ARG A 37 7.59 -3.35 5.46
CA ARG A 37 6.53 -2.92 6.39
C ARG A 37 5.34 -2.28 5.68
N GLN A 38 5.59 -1.44 4.67
CA GLN A 38 4.53 -0.85 3.84
C GLN A 38 3.80 -1.92 3.03
N PHE A 39 4.54 -2.87 2.45
CA PHE A 39 3.96 -3.97 1.69
C PHE A 39 3.03 -4.83 2.56
N THR A 40 3.48 -5.27 3.73
CA THR A 40 2.64 -6.02 4.68
C THR A 40 1.40 -5.22 5.07
N ARG A 41 1.54 -3.91 5.30
CA ARG A 41 0.41 -3.06 5.67
C ARG A 41 -0.63 -2.94 4.56
N VAL A 42 -0.22 -2.85 3.29
CA VAL A 42 -1.16 -2.86 2.15
C VAL A 42 -1.91 -4.19 2.07
N LEU A 43 -1.24 -5.31 2.33
CA LEU A 43 -1.87 -6.62 2.35
C LEU A 43 -2.92 -6.75 3.47
N GLU A 44 -2.64 -6.22 4.66
CA GLU A 44 -3.60 -6.15 5.77
C GLU A 44 -4.84 -5.35 5.38
N LEU A 45 -4.67 -4.16 4.80
CA LEU A 45 -5.80 -3.31 4.35
C LEU A 45 -6.60 -3.97 3.21
N GLY A 46 -5.93 -4.73 2.36
CA GLY A 46 -6.57 -5.49 1.29
C GLY A 46 -7.11 -6.85 1.73
N GLU A 47 -7.12 -7.15 3.04
CA GLU A 47 -7.56 -8.42 3.64
C GLU A 47 -6.93 -9.66 2.98
N THR A 48 -5.69 -9.52 2.52
CA THR A 48 -5.02 -10.52 1.69
C THR A 48 -3.80 -11.07 2.39
N ARG A 49 -3.65 -12.39 2.37
CA ARG A 49 -2.42 -13.07 2.77
C ARG A 49 -1.85 -13.77 1.56
N ILE A 50 -0.58 -13.52 1.27
CA ILE A 50 0.15 -14.20 0.21
C ILE A 50 0.95 -15.33 0.85
N ALA A 51 0.70 -16.56 0.41
CA ALA A 51 1.60 -17.69 0.69
C ALA A 51 2.80 -17.57 -0.26
N ARG A 52 4.00 -17.68 0.31
CA ARG A 52 5.26 -17.50 -0.42
C ARG A 52 5.57 -18.68 -1.31
#